data_AF-A0A412JNW0-F1
#
_entry.id   AF-A0A412JNW0-F1
#
_cell.length_a   1.000
_cell.length_b   1.000
_cell.length_c   1.000
_cell.angle_alpha   90.00
_cell.angle_beta   90.00
_cell.angle_gamma   90.00
#
_symmetry.space_group_name_H-M   'P 1'
#
loop_
_entity.id
_entity.type
_entity.pdbx_description
1 polymer ?
#
loop_
_entity_poly.entity_id
_entity_poly.type
_entity_poly.pdbx_seq_one_letter_code
_entity_poly.pdbx_strand_id
1 'polypeptide(L)' 'MKEELIMKVKPETLDSLINALVDITSEMKSAAPDPQVRFGDEVYMTCLCLENTVLGAIRQVELKKKEGK' A
#
# COMPACT_ATOMS: atom_id res chain seq x y z
N MET A 1 -16.80 11.44 2.04
CA MET A 1 -16.03 10.66 1.05
C MET A 1 -16.88 9.47 0.62
N LYS A 2 -16.89 9.12 -0.67
CA LYS A 2 -17.41 7.80 -1.08
C LYS A 2 -16.51 6.74 -0.45
N GLU A 3 -17.11 5.74 0.17
CA GLU A 3 -16.35 4.61 0.73
C GLU A 3 -15.81 3.78 -0.43
N GLU A 4 -14.49 3.78 -0.59
CA GLU A 4 -13.80 3.01 -1.63
C GLU A 4 -13.94 1.51 -1.37
N LEU A 5 -13.89 0.69 -2.44
CA LEU A 5 -14.04 -0.77 -2.31
C LEU A 5 -12.95 -1.39 -1.41
N ILE A 6 -11.76 -0.80 -1.37
CA ILE A 6 -10.66 -1.26 -0.52
C ILE A 6 -11.02 -1.23 0.97
N MET A 7 -11.93 -0.33 1.39
CA MET A 7 -12.40 -0.23 2.76
C MET A 7 -13.31 -1.39 3.19
N LYS A 8 -13.77 -2.21 2.24
CA LYS A 8 -14.61 -3.40 2.47
C LYS A 8 -13.80 -4.70 2.48
N VAL A 9 -12.51 -4.63 2.17
CA VAL A 9 -11.61 -5.78 2.17
C VAL A 9 -11.28 -6.17 3.62
N LYS A 10 -11.10 -7.46 3.87
CA LYS A 10 -10.76 -7.94 5.21
C LYS A 10 -9.36 -7.47 5.63
N PRO A 11 -9.13 -7.13 6.92
CA PRO A 11 -7.83 -6.62 7.38
C PRO A 11 -6.66 -7.55 7.03
N GLU A 12 -6.82 -8.86 7.21
CA GLU A 12 -5.79 -9.86 6.91
C GLU A 12 -5.40 -9.91 5.43
N THR A 13 -6.33 -9.56 4.54
CA THR A 13 -6.05 -9.47 3.10
C THR A 13 -5.30 -8.18 2.76
N LEU A 14 -5.62 -7.06 3.43
CA LEU A 14 -4.87 -5.81 3.30
C LEU A 14 -3.43 -5.97 3.84
N ASP A 15 -3.26 -6.64 4.98
CA ASP A 15 -1.96 -6.95 5.56
C ASP A 15 -1.10 -7.82 4.64
N SER A 16 -1.71 -8.84 4.01
CA SER A 16 -1.01 -9.67 3.03
C SER A 16 -0.57 -8.88 1.79
N LEU A 17 -1.44 -7.98 1.31
CA LEU A 17 -1.14 -7.14 0.14
C LEU A 17 -0.04 -6.13 0.42
N ILE A 18 -0.05 -5.45 1.57
CA ILE A 18 0.99 -4.46 1.89
C ILE A 18 2.37 -5.13 2.03
N ASN A 19 2.44 -6.32 2.62
CA ASN A 19 3.70 -7.07 2.73
C ASN A 19 4.24 -7.42 1.33
N ALA A 20 3.38 -7.95 0.44
CA ALA A 20 3.78 -8.29 -0.92
C ALA A 20 4.22 -7.06 -1.73
N LEU A 21 3.56 -5.92 -1.56
CA LEU A 21 3.96 -4.68 -2.23
C LEU A 21 5.33 -4.19 -1.74
N VAL A 22 5.55 -4.19 -0.42
CA VAL A 22 6.83 -3.80 0.19
C VAL A 22 7.98 -4.70 -0.27
N ASP A 23 7.74 -6.01 -0.39
CA ASP A 23 8.75 -6.95 -0.90
C ASP A 23 9.11 -6.58 -2.36
N ILE A 24 8.11 -6.38 -3.21
CA ILE A 24 8.30 -6.00 -4.63
C ILE A 24 9.04 -4.67 -4.75
N THR A 25 8.60 -3.63 -4.03
CA THR A 25 9.24 -2.30 -4.14
C THR A 25 10.64 -2.31 -3.54
N SER A 26 10.93 -3.14 -2.53
CA SER A 26 12.27 -3.36 -1.98
C SER A 26 13.20 -4.04 -2.99
N GLU A 27 12.71 -5.04 -3.72
CA GLU A 27 13.47 -5.70 -4.80
C GLU A 27 13.75 -4.72 -5.95
N MET A 28 12.75 -3.97 -6.41
CA MET A 28 12.94 -2.91 -7.42
C MET A 28 13.92 -1.84 -6.93
N LYS A 29 13.82 -1.45 -5.65
CA LYS A 29 14.74 -0.50 -5.00
C LYS A 29 16.18 -0.99 -5.05
N SER A 30 16.39 -2.28 -4.79
CA SER A 30 17.70 -2.92 -4.82
C SER A 30 18.25 -3.05 -6.24
N ALA A 31 17.39 -3.34 -7.22
CA ALA A 31 17.78 -3.46 -8.64
C ALA A 31 18.14 -2.11 -9.29
N ALA A 32 17.45 -1.03 -8.91
CA ALA A 32 17.71 0.31 -9.41
C ALA A 32 17.92 1.29 -8.24
N PRO A 33 19.13 1.39 -7.66
CA PRO A 33 19.38 2.24 -6.48
C PRO A 33 19.09 3.73 -6.69
N ASP A 34 19.24 4.22 -7.93
CA ASP A 34 19.00 5.61 -8.32
C ASP A 34 17.50 5.97 -8.25
N PRO A 35 17.10 6.92 -7.37
CA PRO A 35 15.72 7.39 -7.30
C PRO A 35 15.17 7.96 -8.60
N GLN A 36 15.99 8.62 -9.43
CA GLN A 36 15.51 9.21 -10.69
C GLN A 36 15.07 8.13 -11.67
N VAL A 37 15.79 7.02 -11.72
CA VAL A 37 15.45 5.85 -12.54
C VAL A 37 14.15 5.23 -12.04
N ARG A 38 14.03 4.99 -10.74
CA ARG A 38 12.83 4.33 -10.17
C ARG A 38 11.56 5.20 -10.23
N PHE A 39 11.67 6.48 -9.94
CA PHE A 39 10.51 7.38 -10.01
C PHE A 39 10.06 7.65 -11.45
N GLY A 40 10.93 7.42 -12.43
CA GLY A 40 10.58 7.39 -13.85
C GLY A 40 9.91 6.08 -14.31
N ASP A 41 9.95 5.02 -13.50
CA ASP A 41 9.33 3.73 -13.82
C ASP A 41 7.85 3.70 -13.39
N GLU A 42 6.97 3.45 -14.36
CA GLU A 42 5.52 3.47 -14.16
C GLU A 42 5.03 2.35 -13.24
N VAL A 43 5.66 1.18 -13.30
CA VAL A 43 5.28 0.03 -12.48
C VAL A 43 5.68 0.27 -11.03
N TYR A 44 6.90 0.77 -10.79
CA TYR A 44 7.36 1.16 -9.46
C TYR A 44 6.44 2.23 -8.85
N MET A 45 6.08 3.27 -9.62
CA MET A 45 5.17 4.31 -9.14
C MET A 45 3.77 3.77 -8.88
N THR A 46 3.28 2.82 -9.68
CA THR A 46 1.98 2.17 -9.47
C THR A 46 1.98 1.36 -8.17
N CYS A 47 3.02 0.57 -7.92
CA CYS A 47 3.19 -0.17 -6.66
C CYS A 47 3.23 0.79 -5.46
N LEU A 48 4.02 1.86 -5.54
CA LEU A 48 4.13 2.85 -4.47
C LEU A 48 2.81 3.58 -4.19
N CYS A 49 2.04 3.92 -5.23
CA CYS A 49 0.70 4.52 -5.06
C CYS A 49 -0.27 3.54 -4.40
N LEU A 50 -0.21 2.27 -4.78
CA LEU A 50 -1.06 1.23 -4.20
C LEU A 50 -0.68 0.96 -2.74
N GLU A 51 0.61 0.92 -2.39
CA GLU A 51 1.09 0.83 -1.01
C GLU A 51 0.48 1.91 -0.12
N ASN A 52 0.53 3.17 -0.56
CA ASN A 52 -0.06 4.29 0.18
C ASN A 52 -1.57 4.14 0.37
N THR A 53 -2.27 3.64 -0.66
CA THR A 53 -3.71 3.40 -0.62
C THR A 53 -4.06 2.31 0.38
N VAL A 54 -3.34 1.18 0.34
CA VAL A 54 -3.54 0.04 1.25
C VAL A 54 -3.21 0.45 2.69
N LEU A 55 -2.10 1.15 2.91
CA LEU A 55 -1.73 1.68 4.24
C LEU A 55 -2.81 2.62 4.80
N GLY A 56 -3.37 3.48 3.95
CA GLY A 56 -4.50 4.34 4.29
C GLY A 56 -5.74 3.55 4.71
N ALA A 57 -6.06 2.47 3.98
CA ALA A 57 -7.18 1.58 4.30
C ALA A 57 -6.98 0.85 5.65
N ILE A 58 -5.79 0.29 5.88
CA ILE A 58 -5.42 -0.35 7.16
C ILE A 58 -5.57 0.64 8.31
N ARG A 59 -5.03 1.85 8.17
CA ARG A 59 -5.13 2.89 9.21
C ARG A 59 -6.58 3.25 9.53
N GLN A 60 -7.43 3.36 8.51
CA GLN A 60 -8.85 3.65 8.72
C GLN A 60 -9.60 2.50 9.41
N VAL A 61 -9.29 1.24 9.05
CA VAL A 61 -9.83 0.06 9.74
C VAL A 61 -9.46 0.09 11.22
N GLU A 62 -8.20 0.39 11.56
CA GLU A 62 -7.73 0.47 12.94
C GLU A 62 -8.35 1.64 13.72
N LEU A 63 -8.58 2.79 13.07
CA LEU A 63 -9.29 3.91 13.69
C LEU A 63 -10.75 3.55 14.00
N LYS A 64 -11.48 2.93 13.06
CA LYS A 64 -12.85 2.47 13.28
C LYS A 64 -12.94 1.46 14.44
N LYS A 65 -11.95 0.57 14.61
CA LYS A 65 -11.87 -0.35 15.77
C LYS A 65 -11.71 0.37 17.12
N LYS A 66 -11.05 1.53 17.14
CA LYS A 66 -10.84 2.33 18.36
C LYS A 66 -12.04 3.19 18.71
N GLU A 67 -12.77 3.70 17.73
CA GLU A 67 -13.98 4.52 17.93
C GLU A 67 -15.21 3.70 18.37
N GLY A 68 -15.22 2.38 18.09
CA GLY A 68 -16.25 1.44 18.55
C GLY A 68 -16.00 0.85 19.94
N LYS A 69 -15.01 1.35 20.69
CA LYS A 69 -14.73 1.04 22.09
C LYS A 69 -15.03 2.25 22.96
#